data_AF-A0A7W1YS60-F1
#
_entry.id   AF-A0A7W1YS60-F1
#
_cell.length_a   1.000
_cell.length_b   1.000
_cell.length_c   1.000
_cell.angle_alpha   90.00
_cell.angle_beta   90.00
_cell.angle_gamma   90.00
#
_symmetry.space_group_name_H-M   'P 1'
#
loop_
_entity.id
_entity.type
_entity.pdbx_description
1 polymer ?
#
loop_
_entity_poly.entity_id
_entity_poly.type
_entity_poly.pdbx_seq_one_letter_code
_entity_poly.pdbx_strand_id
1 'polypeptide(L)' 'MTPRVDNLTIARLLNEAADLMELGQENPFKIRAYRNGAQVVAALPDPVSSMNTVQLRALPG' A
#
# COMPACT_ATOMS: atom_id res chain seq x y z
N MET A 1 0.21 3.16 -23.38
CA MET A 1 -0.24 2.13 -22.43
C MET A 1 0.33 2.51 -21.08
N THR A 2 -0.50 2.92 -20.13
CA THR A 2 -0.04 3.15 -18.75
C THR A 2 0.45 1.81 -18.20
N PRO A 3 1.70 1.70 -17.70
CA PRO A 3 2.17 0.44 -17.13
C PRO A 3 1.25 0.05 -15.98
N ARG A 4 0.62 -1.12 -16.10
CA ARG A 4 -0.33 -1.61 -15.09
C ARG A 4 0.47 -2.33 -14.02
N VAL A 5 0.75 -1.64 -12.93
CA VAL A 5 1.40 -2.23 -11.77
C VAL A 5 0.37 -3.11 -11.04
N ASP A 6 0.73 -4.36 -10.75
CA ASP A 6 -0.14 -5.27 -10.02
C ASP A 6 -0.17 -4.98 -8.50
N ASN A 7 -1.19 -5.50 -7.83
CA ASN A 7 -1.40 -5.30 -6.39
C ASN A 7 -0.23 -5.80 -5.55
N LEU A 8 0.37 -6.94 -5.93
CA LEU A 8 1.47 -7.54 -5.19
C LEU A 8 2.72 -6.66 -5.23
N THR A 9 3.00 -6.03 -6.37
CA THR A 9 4.09 -5.09 -6.56
C THR A 9 3.88 -3.84 -5.70
N ILE A 10 2.67 -3.30 -5.67
CA ILE A 10 2.34 -2.15 -4.81
C ILE A 10 2.48 -2.51 -3.33
N ALA A 11 1.98 -3.69 -2.91
CA ALA A 11 2.12 -4.17 -1.54
C ALA A 11 3.58 -4.36 -1.12
N ARG A 12 4.44 -4.83 -2.02
CA ARG A 12 5.89 -4.92 -1.78
C ARG A 12 6.52 -3.55 -1.56
N LEU A 13 6.21 -2.57 -2.42
CA LEU A 13 6.72 -1.21 -2.29
C LEU A 13 6.25 -0.53 -0.99
N LEU A 14 5.00 -0.76 -0.57
CA LEU A 14 4.49 -0.25 0.71
C LEU A 14 5.22 -0.87 1.91
N ASN A 15 5.55 -2.16 1.85
CA ASN A 15 6.35 -2.82 2.88
C ASN A 15 7.80 -2.30 2.91
N GLU A 16 8.43 -2.12 1.76
CA GLU A 16 9.79 -1.58 1.66
C GLU A 16 9.84 -0.15 2.21
N ALA A 17 8.85 0.69 1.91
CA ALA A 17 8.74 2.02 2.52
C ALA A 17 8.60 1.93 4.05
N ALA A 18 7.84 0.97 4.57
CA ALA A 18 7.72 0.73 6.01
C ALA A 18 9.04 0.25 6.64
N ASP A 19 9.80 -0.62 5.97
CA ASP A 19 11.14 -1.04 6.41
C ASP A 19 12.09 0.16 6.51
N LEU A 20 12.10 1.04 5.49
CA LEU A 20 12.94 2.24 5.48
C LEU A 20 12.54 3.23 6.58
N MET A 21 11.23 3.44 6.80
CA MET A 21 10.74 4.28 7.90
C MET A 21 11.12 3.72 9.27
N GLU A 22 11.05 2.39 9.44
CA GLU A 22 11.44 1.72 10.68
C GLU A 22 12.95 1.88 10.96
N LEU A 23 13.79 1.69 9.94
CA LEU A 23 15.24 1.96 10.02
C LEU A 23 15.54 3.41 10.36
N GLY A 24 14.77 4.35 9.80
CA GLY A 24 14.85 5.78 10.08
C GLY A 24 14.28 6.22 11.43
N GLN A 25 13.79 5.29 12.26
CA GLN A 25 13.09 5.57 13.52
C GLN A 25 11.95 6.58 13.37
N GLU A 26 11.25 6.53 12.23
CA GLU A 26 10.09 7.38 11.97
C GLU A 26 8.90 7.02 12.87
N ASN A 27 7.82 7.79 12.74
CA ASN A 27 6.61 7.63 13.53
C ASN A 27 6.04 6.19 13.41
N PRO A 28 5.92 5.43 14.52
CA PRO A 28 5.39 4.06 14.51
C PRO A 28 3.96 3.93 13.97
N PHE A 29 3.14 4.99 14.08
CA PHE A 29 1.81 5.02 13.50
C PHE A 29 1.86 5.03 11.97
N LYS A 30 2.77 5.82 11.37
CA LYS A 30 2.97 5.82 9.91
C LYS A 30 3.46 4.47 9.43
N ILE A 31 4.45 3.89 10.11
CA ILE A 31 4.98 2.56 9.77
C ILE A 31 3.83 1.54 9.73
N ARG A 32 2.99 1.48 10.77
CA ARG A 32 1.82 0.59 10.81
C ARG A 32 0.82 0.88 9.69
N ALA A 33 0.57 2.14 9.35
CA ALA A 33 -0.33 2.49 8.26
C ALA A 33 0.15 1.94 6.90
N TYR A 34 1.46 2.00 6.62
CA TYR A 34 2.02 1.43 5.39
C TYR A 34 1.96 -0.10 5.38
N ARG A 35 2.24 -0.76 6.52
CA ARG A 35 2.10 -2.22 6.65
C ARG A 35 0.65 -2.67 6.44
N ASN A 36 -0.30 -1.98 7.07
CA ASN A 36 -1.73 -2.27 6.91
C ASN A 36 -2.19 -2.04 5.47
N GLY A 37 -1.78 -0.93 4.85
CA GLY A 37 -2.04 -0.64 3.44
C GLY A 37 -1.50 -1.74 2.52
N ALA A 38 -0.28 -2.23 2.77
CA ALA A 38 0.29 -3.34 2.01
C ALA A 38 -0.55 -4.62 2.10
N GLN A 39 -1.01 -4.98 3.30
CA GLN A 39 -1.87 -6.16 3.52
C GLN A 39 -3.21 -6.01 2.78
N VAL A 40 -3.84 -4.84 2.88
CA VAL A 40 -5.12 -4.56 2.23
C VAL A 40 -4.98 -4.62 0.72
N VAL A 41 -3.97 -3.95 0.15
CA VAL A 41 -3.72 -3.96 -1.30
C VAL A 41 -3.46 -5.39 -1.80
N ALA A 42 -2.64 -6.19 -1.11
CA ALA A 42 -2.34 -7.56 -1.50
C ALA A 42 -3.58 -8.48 -1.51
N ALA A 43 -4.56 -8.21 -0.66
CA ALA A 43 -5.79 -9.00 -0.54
C ALA A 43 -6.89 -8.60 -1.53
N LEU A 44 -6.74 -7.48 -2.26
CA LEU A 44 -7.77 -7.02 -3.17
C LEU A 44 -7.83 -7.89 -4.44
N PRO A 45 -9.02 -8.36 -4.83
CA PRO A 45 -9.20 -9.14 -6.05
C PRO A 45 -9.04 -8.27 -7.31
N ASP A 46 -9.45 -7.01 -7.23
CA ASP A 46 -9.35 -6.05 -8.33
C ASP A 46 -8.06 -5.23 -8.22
N PRO A 47 -7.42 -4.87 -9.35
CA PRO A 47 -6.23 -4.04 -9.34
C PRO A 47 -6.52 -2.64 -8.76
N VAL A 48 -5.75 -2.24 -7.74
CA VAL A 48 -5.85 -0.89 -7.15
C VAL A 48 -5.49 0.20 -8.16
N SER A 49 -4.68 -0.13 -9.17
CA SER A 49 -4.32 0.76 -10.27
C SER A 49 -5.52 1.16 -11.14
N SER A 50 -6.65 0.44 -11.05
CA SER A 50 -7.91 0.78 -11.74
C SER A 50 -8.92 1.51 -10.85
N MET A 51 -8.61 1.73 -9.58
CA MET A 51 -9.50 2.42 -8.65
C MET A 51 -9.32 3.94 -8.74
N ASN A 52 -10.41 4.68 -8.57
CA ASN A 52 -10.38 6.12 -8.39
C ASN A 52 -10.13 6.49 -6.90
N THR A 53 -9.90 7.77 -6.64
CA THR A 53 -9.61 8.28 -5.28
C THR A 53 -10.70 7.97 -4.26
N VAL A 54 -11.97 7.97 -4.67
CA VAL A 54 -13.10 7.66 -3.76
C VAL A 54 -13.05 6.20 -3.35
N GLN A 55 -12.83 5.30 -4.31
CA GLN A 55 -12.70 3.86 -4.06
C GLN A 55 -11.49 3.56 -3.16
N LEU A 56 -10.34 4.18 -3.43
CA LEU A 56 -9.13 4.00 -2.62
C LEU A 56 -9.33 4.42 -1.17
N ARG A 57 -10.04 5.53 -0.92
CA ARG A 57 -10.33 6.02 0.44
C ARG A 57 -11.37 5.20 1.20
N ALA A 58 -12.14 4.37 0.49
CA ALA A 58 -13.10 3.47 1.10
C ALA A 58 -12.46 2.14 1.56
N LEU A 59 -11.20 1.90 1.20
CA LEU A 59 -10.46 0.74 1.68
C LEU A 59 -10.22 0.83 3.20
N PRO A 60 -10.24 -0.30 3.92
CA PRO A 60 -9.94 -0.30 5.35
C PRO A 60 -8.47 0.08 5.58
N GLY A 61 -8.19 0.83 6.66
CA GLY A 61 -6.83 1.24 7.06
C GLY A 61 -6.70 2.74 7.23
#